data_AF-A0A3D3L504-F1
#
_entry.id   AF-A0A3D3L504-F1
#
_cell.length_a   1.000
_cell.length_b   1.000
_cell.length_c   1.000
_cell.angle_alpha   90.00
_cell.angle_beta   90.00
_cell.angle_gamma   90.00
#
_symmetry.space_group_name_H-M   'P 1'
#
loop_
_entity.id
_entity.type
_entity.pdbx_description
1 polymer ?
#
loop_
_entity_poly.entity_id
_entity_poly.type
_entity_poly.pdbx_seq_one_letter_code
_entity_poly.pdbx_strand_id
1 'polypeptide(L)'
;MTPQEFASKHQSLVWSRRGAAPEVILRAALMQPRFHTILDACCAFGLERVAGEWRELAREQGRDVRRAAPLVERMLRNIEAGFRDAAT
;
A
#
# COMPACT_ATOMS: atom_id res chain seq x y z
N MET A 1 -3.54 -11.80 -7.09
CA MET A 1 -2.95 -10.61 -7.74
C MET A 1 -1.45 -10.71 -7.58
N THR A 2 -0.66 -10.42 -8.62
CA THR A 2 0.80 -10.35 -8.54
C THR A 2 1.30 -8.90 -8.38
N PRO A 3 2.54 -8.66 -7.94
CA PRO A 3 3.13 -7.33 -7.93
C PRO A 3 3.09 -6.61 -9.28
N GLN A 4 3.30 -7.33 -10.38
CA GLN A 4 3.22 -6.75 -11.74
C GLN A 4 1.79 -6.36 -12.11
N GLU A 5 0.79 -7.18 -11.79
CA GLU A 5 -0.62 -6.85 -12.00
C GLU A 5 -1.03 -5.62 -11.19
N PHE A 6 -0.60 -5.55 -9.93
CA PHE A 6 -0.81 -4.38 -9.07
C PHE A 6 -0.22 -3.11 -9.70
N ALA A 7 1.05 -3.18 -10.13
CA ALA A 7 1.74 -2.05 -10.74
C ALA A 7 1.05 -1.59 -12.03
N SER A 8 0.61 -2.52 -12.87
CA SER A 8 -0.13 -2.21 -14.09
C SER A 8 -1.49 -1.57 -13.80
N LYS A 9 -2.23 -2.09 -12.82
CA LYS A 9 -3.56 -1.58 -12.42
C LYS A 9 -3.47 -0.17 -11.82
N HIS A 10 -2.45 0.08 -11.00
CA HIS A 10 -2.28 1.32 -10.24
C HIS A 10 -1.16 2.23 -10.77
N GLN A 11 -0.74 2.05 -12.03
CA GLN A 11 0.31 2.85 -12.67
C GLN A 11 0.02 4.36 -12.66
N SER A 12 -1.26 4.74 -12.58
CA SER A 12 -1.67 6.14 -12.51
C SER A 12 -1.28 6.84 -11.20
N LEU A 13 -0.86 6.11 -10.17
CA LEU A 13 -0.32 6.70 -8.94
C LEU A 13 1.03 7.40 -9.19
N VAL A 14 1.74 7.04 -10.26
CA VAL A 14 3.04 7.63 -10.62
C VAL A 14 3.02 8.02 -12.09
N TRP A 15 2.32 9.12 -12.40
CA TRP A 15 2.16 9.64 -13.76
C TRP A 15 3.47 9.94 -14.50
N SER A 16 4.53 10.34 -13.78
CA SER A 16 5.81 10.70 -14.38
C SER A 16 6.67 9.50 -14.80
N ARG A 17 6.30 8.26 -14.42
CA ARG A 17 7.14 7.09 -14.62
C ARG A 17 6.33 5.88 -15.09
N ARG A 18 5.96 5.86 -16.38
CA ARG A 18 5.40 4.66 -17.02
C ARG A 18 6.36 3.49 -16.84
N GLY A 19 5.84 2.33 -16.45
CA GLY A 19 6.65 1.15 -16.15
C GLY A 19 7.45 1.24 -14.84
N ALA A 20 7.05 2.10 -13.90
CA ALA A 20 7.63 2.12 -12.56
C ALA A 20 7.57 0.72 -11.92
N ALA A 21 8.62 0.37 -11.19
CA ALA A 21 8.68 -0.89 -10.46
C ALA A 21 7.52 -0.99 -9.45
N PRO A 22 7.00 -2.21 -9.18
CA PRO A 22 5.87 -2.40 -8.28
C PRO A 22 6.06 -1.75 -6.90
N GLU A 23 7.29 -1.76 -6.37
CA GLU A 23 7.65 -1.16 -5.08
C GLU A 23 7.48 0.36 -5.09
N VAL A 24 7.73 1.02 -6.23
CA VAL A 24 7.54 2.47 -6.38
C VAL A 24 6.04 2.80 -6.37
N ILE A 25 5.23 2.01 -7.06
CA ILE A 25 3.76 2.16 -7.04
C ILE A 25 3.21 1.87 -5.64
N LEU A 26 3.74 0.87 -4.93
CA LEU A 26 3.38 0.55 -3.55
C LEU A 26 3.64 1.74 -2.61
N ARG A 27 4.83 2.34 -2.66
CA ARG A 27 5.14 3.52 -1.84
C ARG A 27 4.22 4.70 -2.18
N ALA A 28 3.91 4.91 -3.46
CA ALA A 28 2.95 5.94 -3.87
C ALA A 28 1.53 5.67 -3.33
N ALA A 29 1.09 4.41 -3.33
CA ALA A 29 -0.19 4.01 -2.74
C ALA A 29 -0.26 4.29 -1.23
N LEU A 30 0.83 4.05 -0.50
CA LEU A 30 0.93 4.33 0.94
C LEU A 30 0.93 5.83 1.24
N MET A 31 1.47 6.66 0.34
CA MET A 31 1.45 8.13 0.49
C MET A 31 0.10 8.76 0.09
N GLN A 32 -0.69 8.11 -0.77
CA GLN A 32 -2.00 8.57 -1.23
C GLN A 32 -3.06 7.48 -1.03
N PRO A 33 -3.37 7.13 0.24
CA PRO A 33 -4.09 5.90 0.55
C PRO A 33 -5.55 5.93 0.11
N ARG A 34 -5.93 4.88 -0.63
CA ARG A 34 -7.31 4.49 -0.88
C ARG A 34 -7.49 3.04 -0.47
N PHE A 35 -8.60 2.72 0.19
CA PHE A 35 -8.81 1.38 0.77
C PHE A 35 -8.61 0.25 -0.25
N HIS A 36 -9.25 0.34 -1.42
CA HIS A 36 -9.12 -0.69 -2.45
C HIS A 36 -7.68 -0.83 -2.98
N THR A 37 -6.94 0.27 -3.08
CA THR A 37 -5.53 0.25 -3.50
C THR A 37 -4.66 -0.43 -2.44
N ILE A 38 -4.88 -0.14 -1.15
CA ILE A 38 -4.12 -0.79 -0.06
C ILE A 38 -4.49 -2.28 0.06
N LEU A 39 -5.76 -2.63 -0.13
CA LEU A 39 -6.19 -4.02 -0.17
C LEU A 39 -5.56 -4.78 -1.35
N ASP A 40 -5.60 -4.21 -2.55
CA ASP A 40 -4.94 -4.78 -3.73
C ASP A 40 -3.43 -4.96 -3.48
N ALA A 41 -2.78 -3.99 -2.83
CA ALA A 41 -1.38 -4.10 -2.44
C ALA A 41 -1.15 -5.26 -1.47
N CYS A 42 -2.00 -5.43 -0.46
CA CYS A 42 -1.91 -6.55 0.48
C CYS A 42 -2.11 -7.89 -0.22
N CYS A 43 -3.04 -7.98 -1.18
CA CYS A 43 -3.23 -9.17 -2.01
C CYS A 43 -2.05 -9.47 -2.94
N ALA A 44 -1.32 -8.44 -3.38
CA ALA A 44 -0.20 -8.58 -4.32
C ALA A 44 1.15 -8.87 -3.66
N PHE A 45 1.42 -8.24 -2.51
CA PHE A 45 2.71 -8.32 -1.82
C PHE A 45 2.66 -9.06 -0.49
N GLY A 46 1.46 -9.33 0.04
CA GLY A 46 1.25 -9.81 1.39
C GLY A 46 1.19 -8.66 2.41
N LEU A 47 0.34 -8.83 3.42
CA LEU A 47 0.10 -7.83 4.46
C LEU A 47 1.38 -7.43 5.20
N GLU A 48 2.20 -8.40 5.62
CA GLU A 48 3.45 -8.16 6.34
C GLU A 48 4.43 -7.30 5.54
N ARG A 49 4.53 -7.53 4.22
CA ARG A 49 5.41 -6.75 3.35
C ARG A 49 4.94 -5.31 3.24
N VAL A 50 3.64 -5.09 3.06
CA VAL A 50 3.04 -3.74 2.97
C VAL A 50 3.18 -3.00 4.30
N ALA A 51 2.93 -3.67 5.43
CA ALA A 51 3.13 -3.10 6.76
C ALA A 51 4.62 -2.78 7.03
N GLY A 52 5.55 -3.61 6.54
CA GLY A 52 6.98 -3.33 6.56
C GLY A 52 7.35 -2.05 5.82
N GLU A 53 6.90 -1.90 4.57
CA GLU A 53 7.14 -0.67 3.78
C GLU A 53 6.53 0.57 4.43
N TRP A 54 5.34 0.44 5.03
CA TRP A 54 4.73 1.54 5.77
C TRP A 54 5.59 1.96 6.97
N ARG A 55 6.13 1.01 7.74
CA ARG A 55 7.02 1.33 8.87
C ARG A 55 8.28 2.07 8.43
N GLU A 56 8.88 1.69 7.31
CA GLU A 56 10.03 2.42 6.76
C GLU A 56 9.65 3.83 6.33
N LEU A 57 8.56 3.99 5.56
CA LEU A 57 8.05 5.31 5.15
C LEU A 57 7.71 6.20 6.36
N ALA A 58 7.07 5.66 7.38
CA ALA A 58 6.68 6.37 8.59
C ALA A 58 7.88 7.01 9.31
N ARG A 59 9.05 6.36 9.29
CA ARG A 59 10.30 6.88 9.89
C ARG A 59 10.83 8.12 9.18
N GLU A 60 10.55 8.27 7.89
CA GLU A 60 11.02 9.42 7.09
C GLU A 60 10.31 10.73 7.47
N GLN A 61 9.17 10.66 8.17
CA GLN A 61 8.42 11.82 8.67
C GLN A 61 8.17 12.92 7.60
N GLY A 62 7.99 12.52 6.34
CA GLY A 62 7.58 13.45 5.28
C GLY A 62 6.19 14.04 5.54
N ARG A 63 5.90 15.20 4.95
CA ARG A 63 4.57 15.85 5.05
C ARG A 63 3.45 14.90 4.60
N ASP A 64 3.65 14.22 3.47
CA ASP A 64 2.66 13.33 2.89
C ASP A 64 2.47 12.07 3.71
N VAL A 65 3.56 11.54 4.27
CA VAL A 65 3.53 10.40 5.21
C VAL A 65 2.71 10.75 6.46
N ARG A 66 2.98 11.91 7.09
CA ARG A 66 2.19 12.36 8.25
C ARG A 66 0.71 12.52 7.93
N ARG A 67 0.39 13.04 6.74
CA ARG A 67 -1.00 13.19 6.29
C ARG A 67 -1.68 11.84 6.06
N ALA A 68 -0.97 10.86 5.52
CA ALA A 68 -1.50 9.54 5.19
C ALA A 68 -1.66 8.63 6.42
N ALA A 69 -0.83 8.83 7.46
CA ALA A 69 -0.73 7.94 8.62
C ALA A 69 -2.05 7.50 9.25
N PRO A 70 -2.97 8.40 9.67
CA PRO A 70 -4.20 7.96 10.34
C PRO A 70 -5.09 7.09 9.44
N LEU A 71 -5.03 7.30 8.12
CA LEU A 71 -5.77 6.50 7.15
C LEU A 71 -5.10 5.15 6.92
N VAL A 72 -3.79 5.12 6.64
CA VAL A 72 -3.06 3.88 6.37
C VAL A 72 -3.14 2.93 7.55
N GLU A 73 -2.87 3.41 8.77
CA GLU A 73 -2.90 2.57 9.97
C GLU A 73 -4.28 1.98 10.24
N ARG A 74 -5.35 2.76 10.03
CA ARG A 74 -6.72 2.25 10.15
C ARG A 74 -7.02 1.22 9.07
N MET A 75 -6.60 1.46 7.82
CA MET A 75 -6.83 0.52 6.72
C MET A 75 -6.10 -0.80 6.96
N LEU A 76 -4.82 -0.76 7.34
CA LEU A 76 -4.03 -1.96 7.60
C LEU A 76 -4.62 -2.80 8.75
N ARG A 77 -5.04 -2.16 9.86
CA ARG A 77 -5.73 -2.87 10.95
C ARG A 77 -7.02 -3.55 10.49
N ASN A 78 -7.85 -2.85 9.71
CA ASN A 78 -9.10 -3.43 9.20
C ASN A 78 -8.86 -4.58 8.23
N ILE A 79 -7.84 -4.45 7.37
CA ILE A 79 -7.45 -5.48 6.41
C ILE A 79 -6.91 -6.70 7.15
N GLU A 80 -6.05 -6.51 8.16
CA GLU A 80 -5.55 -7.59 9.02
C GLU A 80 -6.70 -8.36 9.68
N ALA A 81 -7.67 -7.64 10.28
CA ALA A 81 -8.85 -8.26 10.87
C ALA A 81 -9.63 -9.07 9.82
N GLY A 82 -9.87 -8.50 8.63
CA GLY A 82 -10.55 -9.22 7.54
C GLY A 82 -9.81 -10.47 7.06
N PHE A 83 -8.47 -10.44 6.99
CA PHE A 83 -7.68 -11.63 6.66
C PHE A 83 -7.78 -12.71 7.74
N ARG A 84 -7.79 -12.30 9.02
CA ARG A 84 -7.93 -13.22 10.15
C ARG A 84 -9.29 -13.91 10.16
N ASP A 85 -10.36 -13.14 9.95
CA ASP A 85 -11.73 -13.66 9.92
C ASP A 85 -11.93 -14.62 8.73
N ALA A 86 -11.33 -14.34 7.57
CA ALA A 86 -11.41 -15.21 6.40
C ALA A 86 -10.58 -16.51 6.50
N ALA A 87 -9.64 -16.58 7.45
CA ALA A 87 -8.82 -17.77 7.69
C ALA A 87 -9.48 -18.76 8.67
N THR A 88 -10.65 -18.42 9.21
CA THR A 88 -11.47 -19.25 10.11
C THR A 88 -12.56 -19.97 9.32
#